data_AF-A0A1G9Z202-F1
#
_entry.id   AF-A0A1G9Z202-F1
#
_cell.length_a   1.000
_cell.length_b   1.000
_cell.length_c   1.000
_cell.angle_alpha   90.00
_cell.angle_beta   90.00
_cell.angle_gamma   90.00
#
_symmetry.space_group_name_H-M   'P 1'
#
loop_
_entity.id
_entity.type
_entity.pdbx_description
1 polymer ?
#
loop_
_entity_poly.entity_id
_entity_poly.type
_entity_poly.pdbx_seq_one_letter_code
_entity_poly.pdbx_strand_id
1 'polypeptide(L)'
;MGRTNPTYRDMLRGTEERWSPYRRALRKHDREHFDRLFEHGRSHADAAGYLNHQSVEIPLLMSVLVEHERRIADLERTVEELAVSQTMR
;
A
#
# COMPACT_ATOMS: atom_id res chain seq x y z
N MET A 1 29.88 14.63 -12.92
CA MET A 1 29.45 13.23 -13.11
C MET A 1 27.96 13.18 -12.79
N GLY A 2 27.15 12.98 -13.84
CA GLY A 2 25.74 13.34 -13.86
C GLY A 2 24.81 12.21 -13.43
N ARG A 3 24.03 12.52 -12.39
CA ARG A 3 22.65 12.09 -12.11
C ARG A 3 22.33 10.61 -12.39
N THR A 4 22.57 9.77 -11.38
CA THR A 4 21.85 8.50 -11.25
C THR A 4 20.35 8.79 -11.34
N ASN A 5 19.65 8.12 -12.26
CA ASN A 5 18.21 8.27 -12.39
C ASN A 5 17.56 7.84 -11.06
N PRO A 6 16.65 8.63 -10.47
CA PRO A 6 16.06 8.30 -9.19
C PRO A 6 15.34 6.95 -9.27
N THR A 7 15.56 6.08 -8.27
CA THR A 7 14.91 4.77 -8.24
C THR A 7 13.42 4.93 -7.93
N TYR A 8 12.61 3.90 -8.21
CA TYR A 8 11.21 3.89 -7.77
C TYR A 8 11.08 4.15 -6.26
N ARG A 9 11.99 3.62 -5.45
CA ARG A 9 12.01 3.86 -4.00
C ARG A 9 12.26 5.32 -3.65
N ASP A 10 13.19 5.98 -4.35
CA ASP A 10 13.46 7.42 -4.14
C ASP A 10 12.24 8.26 -4.54
N MET A 11 11.64 7.93 -5.67
CA MET A 11 10.44 8.58 -6.19
C MET A 11 9.23 8.38 -5.26
N LEU A 12 9.08 7.19 -4.66
CA LEU A 12 8.05 6.86 -3.69
C LEU A 12 8.22 7.67 -2.40
N ARG A 13 9.44 7.78 -1.86
CA ARG A 13 9.74 8.63 -0.70
C ARG A 13 9.37 10.10 -0.98
N GLY A 14 9.76 10.62 -2.13
CA GLY A 14 9.36 11.98 -2.53
C GLY A 14 7.84 12.13 -2.67
N THR A 15 7.13 11.07 -3.05
CA THR A 15 5.66 11.07 -3.13
C THR A 15 5.03 11.10 -1.75
N GLU A 16 5.52 10.31 -0.80
CA GLU A 16 5.08 10.32 0.60
C GLU A 16 5.23 11.71 1.24
N GLU A 17 6.37 12.36 1.03
CA GLU A 17 6.62 13.72 1.51
C GLU A 17 5.60 14.72 0.94
N ARG A 18 5.28 14.65 -0.36
CA ARG A 18 4.26 15.50 -1.00
C ARG A 18 2.87 15.33 -0.37
N TRP A 19 2.58 14.15 0.18
CA TRP A 19 1.28 13.86 0.82
C TRP A 19 1.25 14.18 2.32
N SER A 20 2.35 14.65 2.92
CA SER A 20 2.39 15.05 4.33
C SER A 20 1.30 16.05 4.75
N PRO A 21 0.93 17.09 3.96
CA PRO A 21 -0.21 17.95 4.29
C PRO A 21 -1.54 17.20 4.38
N TYR A 22 -1.80 16.25 3.47
CA TYR A 22 -3.00 15.42 3.49
C TYR A 22 -3.02 14.56 4.76
N ARG A 23 -1.92 13.87 5.07
CA ARG A 23 -1.76 13.08 6.30
C ARG A 23 -2.02 13.91 7.56
N ARG A 24 -1.55 15.16 7.61
CA ARG A 24 -1.77 16.05 8.75
C ARG A 24 -3.24 16.45 8.92
N ALA A 25 -4.01 16.52 7.85
CA ALA A 25 -5.44 16.81 7.90
C ALA A 25 -6.30 15.63 8.37
N LEU A 26 -5.79 14.39 8.24
CA LEU A 26 -6.49 13.19 8.69
C LEU A 26 -6.66 13.12 10.22
N ARG A 27 -7.76 12.48 10.66
CA ARG A 27 -7.98 12.12 12.06
C ARG A 27 -6.91 11.12 12.52
N LYS A 28 -6.66 11.05 13.83
CA LYS A 28 -5.60 10.19 14.39
C LYS A 28 -5.74 8.72 13.94
N HIS A 29 -6.95 8.16 13.95
CA HIS A 29 -7.17 6.77 13.53
C HIS A 29 -6.87 6.56 12.04
N ASP A 30 -7.24 7.51 11.17
CA ASP A 30 -7.00 7.41 9.73
C ASP A 30 -5.52 7.52 9.36
N ARG A 31 -4.70 8.22 10.16
CA ARG A 31 -3.26 8.38 9.90
C ARG A 31 -2.53 7.04 9.87
N GLU A 32 -2.85 6.15 10.80
CA GLU A 32 -2.23 4.82 10.84
C GLU A 32 -2.61 3.98 9.63
N HIS A 33 -3.85 4.11 9.14
CA HIS A 33 -4.27 3.45 7.90
C HIS A 33 -3.57 4.05 6.67
N PHE A 34 -3.42 5.37 6.66
CA PHE A 34 -2.73 6.08 5.60
C PHE A 34 -1.25 5.72 5.50
N ASP A 35 -0.55 5.62 6.63
CA ASP A 35 0.88 5.26 6.67
C ASP A 35 1.13 3.86 6.10
N ARG A 36 0.22 2.91 6.37
CA ARG A 36 0.26 1.55 5.80
C ARG A 36 0.19 1.54 4.27
N LEU A 37 -0.47 2.52 3.64
CA LEU A 37 -0.55 2.58 2.17
C LEU A 37 0.85 2.72 1.54
N PHE A 38 1.73 3.51 2.15
CA PHE A 38 3.11 3.67 1.68
C PHE A 38 3.98 2.46 2.03
N GLU A 39 3.68 1.74 3.10
CA GLU A 39 4.32 0.44 3.40
C GLU A 39 3.99 -0.59 2.31
N HIS A 40 2.73 -0.67 1.87
CA HIS A 40 2.31 -1.51 0.74
C HIS A 40 3.03 -1.14 -0.56
N GLY A 41 3.19 0.16 -0.84
CA GLY A 41 3.98 0.64 -1.98
C GLY A 41 5.45 0.24 -1.92
N ARG A 42 6.05 0.22 -0.72
CA ARG A 42 7.45 -0.22 -0.54
C ARG A 42 7.61 -1.73 -0.65
N SER A 43 6.65 -2.52 -0.17
CA SER A 43 6.71 -3.99 -0.25
C SER A 43 6.68 -4.51 -1.68
N HIS A 44 6.10 -3.74 -2.61
CA HIS A 44 6.00 -4.07 -4.04
C HIS A 44 6.97 -3.25 -4.91
N ALA A 45 8.00 -2.64 -4.33
CA ALA A 45 8.93 -1.78 -5.06
C ALA A 45 9.73 -2.52 -6.14
N ASP A 46 9.95 -3.82 -5.98
CA ASP A 46 10.53 -4.71 -6.98
C ASP A 46 9.60 -4.87 -8.19
N ALA A 47 8.32 -5.19 -7.97
CA ALA A 47 7.30 -5.31 -9.01
C ALA A 47 7.07 -3.97 -9.74
N ALA A 48 6.96 -2.88 -8.98
CA ALA A 48 6.77 -1.54 -9.54
C ALA A 48 7.98 -1.06 -10.37
N GLY A 49 9.19 -1.52 -10.02
CA GLY A 49 10.41 -1.21 -10.77
C GLY A 49 10.40 -1.72 -12.21
N TYR A 50 9.64 -2.78 -12.52
CA TYR A 50 9.50 -3.31 -13.88
C TYR A 50 8.66 -2.44 -14.81
N LEU A 51 7.74 -1.62 -14.27
CA LEU A 51 6.74 -0.94 -15.08
C LEU A 51 7.28 0.31 -15.81
N ASN A 52 8.50 0.78 -15.48
CA ASN A 52 9.10 2.06 -15.92
C ASN A 52 8.07 3.18 -16.18
N HIS A 53 7.12 3.30 -15.25
CA HIS A 53 5.92 4.12 -15.44
C HIS A 53 6.26 5.59 -15.18
N GLN A 54 5.68 6.51 -15.96
CA GLN A 54 5.97 7.95 -15.81
C GLN A 54 5.45 8.57 -14.50
N SER A 55 4.52 7.87 -13.84
CA SER A 55 3.93 8.26 -12.56
C SER A 55 4.18 7.18 -11.52
N VAL A 56 4.56 7.61 -10.32
CA VAL A 56 4.82 6.78 -9.12
C VAL A 56 3.52 6.37 -8.45
N GLU A 57 2.52 7.23 -8.58
CA GLU A 57 1.22 7.08 -7.96
C GLU A 57 0.47 5.86 -8.50
N ILE A 58 0.58 5.55 -9.80
CA ILE A 58 -0.10 4.38 -10.38
C ILE A 58 0.44 3.06 -9.82
N PRO A 59 1.76 2.76 -9.84
CA PRO A 59 2.28 1.57 -9.17
C PRO A 59 1.98 1.52 -7.67
N LEU A 60 2.07 2.65 -6.97
CA LEU A 60 1.70 2.74 -5.55
C LEU A 60 0.25 2.30 -5.31
N LEU A 61 -0.70 2.83 -6.08
CA LEU A 61 -2.11 2.48 -5.97
C LEU A 61 -2.35 1.00 -6.29
N MET A 62 -1.66 0.45 -7.29
CA MET A 62 -1.75 -0.99 -7.59
C MET A 62 -1.23 -1.84 -6.44
N SER A 63 -0.11 -1.48 -5.81
CA SER A 63 0.41 -2.18 -4.63
C SER A 63 -0.59 -2.16 -3.47
N VAL A 64 -1.22 -1.01 -3.24
CA VAL A 64 -2.26 -0.85 -2.21
C VAL A 64 -3.47 -1.74 -2.51
N LEU A 65 -3.93 -1.77 -3.76
CA LEU A 65 -5.08 -2.59 -4.15
C LEU A 65 -4.80 -4.08 -3.96
N VAL A 66 -3.62 -4.56 -4.35
CA VAL A 66 -3.22 -5.97 -4.17
C VAL A 66 -3.19 -6.35 -2.68
N GLU A 67 -2.65 -5.49 -1.83
CA GLU A 67 -2.58 -5.72 -0.39
C GLU A 67 -3.95 -5.72 0.28
N HIS A 68 -4.84 -4.84 -0.16
CA HIS A 68 -6.21 -4.81 0.31
C HIS A 68 -7.02 -6.03 -0.16
N GLU A 69 -6.85 -6.46 -1.42
CA GLU A 69 -7.50 -7.67 -1.94
C GLU A 69 -7.09 -8.91 -1.13
N ARG A 70 -5.78 -9.05 -0.85
CA ARG A 70 -5.28 -10.11 0.01
C ARG A 70 -5.91 -10.08 1.41
N ARG A 71 -5.97 -8.90 2.02
CA ARG A 71 -6.56 -8.73 3.35
C ARG A 71 -8.06 -9.06 3.37
N ILE A 72 -8.80 -8.71 2.32
CA ILE A 72 -10.22 -9.06 2.19
C ILE A 72 -10.36 -10.58 2.13
N ALA A 73 -9.60 -11.25 1.26
CA ALA A 73 -9.64 -12.72 1.15
C ALA A 73 -9.28 -13.44 2.46
N ASP A 74 -8.31 -12.93 3.22
CA ASP A 74 -7.96 -13.48 4.54
C ASP A 74 -9.08 -13.29 5.57
N LEU A 75 -9.74 -12.13 5.57
CA LEU A 75 -10.87 -11.84 6.45
C LEU A 75 -12.09 -12.70 6.09
N GLU A 76 -12.42 -12.84 4.81
CA GLU A 76 -13.50 -13.69 4.32
C GLU A 76 -13.32 -15.15 4.76
N ARG A 77 -12.09 -15.68 4.61
CA ARG A 77 -11.74 -17.04 5.09
C ARG A 77 -11.94 -17.18 6.60
N THR A 78 -11.48 -16.20 7.37
CA THR A 78 -11.64 -16.20 8.83
C THR A 78 -13.12 -16.20 9.24
N VAL A 79 -13.94 -15.39 8.55
CA VAL A 79 -15.39 -15.35 8.78
C VAL A 79 -16.04 -16.70 8.47
N GLU A 80 -15.66 -17.34 7.37
CA GLU A 80 -16.15 -18.67 7.00
C GLU A 80 -15.77 -19.74 8.06
N GLU A 81 -14.52 -19.78 8.49
CA GLU A 81 -14.04 -20.71 9.53
C GLU A 81 -14.79 -20.54 10.86
N LEU A 82 -15.01 -19.28 11.28
CA LEU A 82 -15.74 -18.98 12.50
C LEU A 82 -17.23 -19.35 12.39
N ALA A 83 -17.84 -19.16 11.22
CA ALA A 83 -19.23 -19.55 10.97
C ALA A 83 -19.41 -21.08 11.03
N VAL A 84 -18.48 -21.84 10.46
CA VAL A 84 -18.47 -23.32 10.53
C VAL A 84 -18.29 -23.80 11.97
N SER A 85 -17.36 -23.21 12.72
CA SER A 85 -17.11 -23.58 14.12
C SER A 85 -18.31 -23.32 15.04
N GLN A 86 -19.09 -22.27 14.79
CA GLN A 86 -20.31 -21.97 15.54
C GLN A 86 -21.47 -22.92 15.19
N THR A 87 -21.52 -23.41 13.95
CA THR A 87 -22.57 -24.35 13.50
C THR A 87 -22.35 -25.77 14.04
N MET A 88 -21.11 -26.13 14.40
CA MET A 88 -20.74 -27.42 14.98
C MET A 88 -20.87 -27.50 16.52
N ARG A 89 -21.22 -26.41 17.21
CA ARG A 89 -21.54 -26.40 18.65
C ARG A 89 -23.04 -26.52 18.89
#